data_AF-A0A497ZHV7-F1
#
_entry.id   AF-A0A497ZHV7-F1
#
_cell.length_a   1.000
_cell.length_b   1.000
_cell.length_c   1.000
_cell.angle_alpha   90.00
_cell.angle_beta   90.00
_cell.angle_gamma   90.00
#
_symmetry.space_group_name_H-M   'P 1'
#
loop_
_entity.id
_entity.type
_entity.pdbx_description
1 polymer ?
#
loop_
_entity_poly.entity_id
_entity_poly.type
_entity_poly.pdbx_seq_one_letter_code
_entity_poly.pdbx_strand_id
1 'polypeptide(L)' 'MTEIEGALPLVLAQGAAENTHTLLDFADPEFDRIVASVRLITAVEGDDQITVGTLKIPEVGVFPLVCEGP' A
#
# COMPACT_ATOMS: atom_id res chain seq x y z
N MET A 1 1.18 -16.27 -10.27
CA MET A 1 2.21 -15.38 -9.69
C MET A 1 3.30 -15.27 -10.72
N THR A 2 3.50 -14.08 -11.30
CA THR A 2 4.60 -13.85 -12.24
C THR A 2 5.86 -13.63 -11.41
N GLU A 3 6.83 -14.52 -11.51
CA GLU A 3 8.13 -14.28 -10.88
C GLU A 3 8.91 -13.29 -11.74
N ILE A 4 9.33 -12.20 -11.12
CA ILE A 4 10.19 -11.19 -11.76
C ILE A 4 11.60 -11.49 -11.29
N GLU A 5 12.50 -11.79 -12.23
CA GLU A 5 13.91 -12.06 -11.95
C GLU A 5 14.54 -10.86 -11.22
N GLY A 6 15.12 -11.11 -10.05
CA GLY A 6 15.69 -10.08 -9.18
C GLY A 6 14.70 -9.38 -8.22
N ALA A 7 13.42 -9.78 -8.20
CA ALA A 7 12.50 -9.29 -7.19
C ALA A 7 12.85 -9.83 -5.80
N LEU A 8 12.89 -8.93 -4.81
CA LEU A 8 13.03 -9.30 -3.41
C LEU A 8 11.65 -9.59 -2.82
N PRO A 9 11.49 -10.66 -2.02
CA PRO A 9 10.24 -10.91 -1.33
C PRO A 9 9.91 -9.75 -0.37
N LEU A 10 8.68 -9.26 -0.46
CA LEU A 10 8.13 -8.27 0.45
C LEU A 10 7.15 -8.98 1.39
N VAL A 11 7.25 -8.68 2.69
CA VAL A 11 6.35 -9.23 3.69
C VAL A 11 5.37 -8.15 4.12
N LEU A 12 4.07 -8.48 4.17
CA LEU A 12 3.09 -7.60 4.80
C LEU A 12 3.29 -7.68 6.31
N ALA A 13 3.95 -6.67 6.89
CA ALA A 13 4.28 -6.66 8.30
C ALA A 13 3.06 -6.34 9.16
N GLN A 14 2.29 -5.35 8.74
CA GLN A 14 1.08 -4.94 9.43
C GLN A 14 0.09 -4.30 8.45
N GLY A 15 -1.19 -4.47 8.75
CA GLY A 15 -2.28 -3.87 8.01
C GLY A 15 -3.41 -3.50 8.95
N ALA A 16 -4.01 -2.34 8.72
CA ALA A 16 -5.18 -1.88 9.44
C ALA A 16 -6.18 -1.26 8.45
N ALA A 17 -7.46 -1.54 8.65
CA ALA A 17 -8.55 -0.88 7.96
C ALA A 17 -9.46 -0.25 9.01
N GLU A 18 -9.59 1.07 8.98
CA GLU A 18 -10.40 1.83 9.92
C GLU A 18 -11.18 2.93 9.18
N ASN A 19 -12.51 2.84 9.23
CA ASN A 19 -13.41 3.75 8.53
C ASN A 19 -13.07 3.83 7.02
N THR A 20 -12.67 5.02 6.58
CA THR A 20 -12.27 5.32 5.20
C THR A 20 -10.79 5.09 4.94
N HIS A 21 -10.00 4.66 5.92
CA HIS A 21 -8.56 4.53 5.81
C HIS A 21 -8.12 3.07 5.76
N THR A 22 -7.23 2.75 4.83
CA THR A 22 -6.49 1.49 4.81
C THR A 22 -5.00 1.78 4.88
N LEU A 23 -4.32 1.17 5.84
CA LEU A 23 -2.89 1.33 6.09
C LEU A 23 -2.23 -0.03 5.92
N LEU A 24 -1.15 -0.09 5.13
CA LEU A 24 -0.36 -1.29 4.92
C LEU A 24 1.13 -0.93 5.04
N ASP A 25 1.88 -1.67 5.84
CA ASP A 25 3.33 -1.59 5.89
C ASP A 25 3.95 -2.89 5.40
N PHE A 26 4.88 -2.76 4.47
CA PHE A 26 5.66 -3.86 3.91
C PHE A 26 7.06 -3.81 4.50
N ALA A 27 7.55 -4.94 4.98
CA ALA A 27 8.91 -5.10 5.50
C ALA A 27 9.76 -5.99 4.59
N ASP A 28 11.06 -5.95 4.83
CA ASP A 28 11.96 -6.99 4.35
C ASP A 28 11.63 -8.37 4.99
N PRO A 29 12.17 -9.47 4.45
CA PRO A 29 11.91 -10.82 4.95
C PRO A 29 12.31 -11.07 6.40
N GLU A 30 13.29 -10.32 6.92
CA GLU A 30 13.80 -10.41 8.28
C GLU A 30 13.00 -9.53 9.27
N PHE A 31 12.07 -8.71 8.78
CA PHE A 31 11.28 -7.73 9.54
C PHE A 31 12.12 -6.63 10.20
N ASP A 32 13.32 -6.36 9.71
CA ASP A 32 14.23 -5.37 10.31
C ASP A 32 13.86 -3.92 9.94
N ARG A 33 13.29 -3.71 8.76
CA ARG A 33 12.87 -2.40 8.24
C ARG A 33 11.58 -2.47 7.44
N ILE A 34 10.80 -1.39 7.54
CA ILE A 34 9.72 -1.12 6.59
C ILE A 34 10.35 -0.64 5.29
N VAL A 35 10.03 -1.30 4.18
CA VAL A 35 10.54 -1.01 2.83
C VAL A 35 9.53 -0.29 1.95
N ALA A 36 8.24 -0.35 2.31
CA ALA A 36 7.19 0.46 1.71
C ALA A 36 6.00 0.61 2.66
N SER A 37 5.29 1.74 2.56
CA SER A 37 4.01 1.97 3.25
C SER A 37 2.97 2.45 2.27
N VAL A 38 1.78 1.84 2.29
CA VAL A 38 0.61 2.28 1.52
C VAL A 38 -0.42 2.84 2.49
N ARG A 39 -0.93 4.02 2.16
CA ARG A 39 -2.07 4.64 2.87
C ARG A 39 -3.12 4.97 1.85
N LEU A 40 -4.29 4.36 1.98
CA LEU A 40 -5.45 4.58 1.12
C LEU A 40 -6.52 5.32 1.89
N ILE A 41 -7.25 6.16 1.18
CA ILE A 41 -8.46 6.84 1.64
C ILE A 41 -9.57 6.51 0.64
N THR A 42 -10.68 6.04 1.17
CA THR A 42 -11.87 5.66 0.40
C THR A 42 -13.01 6.61 0.74
N ALA A 43 -13.56 7.29 -0.27
CA ALA A 43 -14.79 8.05 -0.17
C ALA A 43 -15.94 7.25 -0.79
N VAL A 44 -17.11 7.28 -0.14
CA VAL A 44 -18.33 6.61 -0.60
C VAL A 44 -19.47 7.64 -0.63
N GLU A 45 -20.13 7.79 -1.77
CA GLU A 45 -21.31 8.63 -1.95
C GLU A 45 -22.39 7.84 -2.72
N GLY A 46 -23.44 7.43 -2.02
CA GLY A 46 -24.45 6.55 -2.62
C GLY A 46 -23.85 5.21 -3.05
N ASP A 47 -23.90 4.94 -4.36
CA ASP A 47 -23.32 3.76 -4.99
C ASP A 47 -21.90 4.01 -5.55
N ASP A 48 -21.41 5.24 -5.50
CA ASP A 48 -20.08 5.60 -5.99
C ASP A 48 -19.02 5.40 -4.90
N GLN A 49 -17.92 4.73 -5.26
CA GLN A 49 -16.75 4.54 -4.41
C GLN A 49 -15.49 5.00 -5.14
N ILE A 50 -14.72 5.89 -4.50
CA ILE A 50 -13.42 6.34 -5.00
C ILE A 50 -12.36 6.02 -3.96
N THR A 51 -11.26 5.40 -4.38
CA THR A 51 -10.11 5.13 -3.52
C THR A 51 -8.87 5.81 -4.10
N VAL A 52 -8.16 6.55 -3.28
CA VAL A 52 -6.88 7.19 -3.61
C VAL A 52 -5.90 6.94 -2.49
N GLY A 53 -4.62 7.22 -2.71
CA GLY A 53 -3.67 7.06 -1.63
C GLY A 53 -2.28 7.58 -1.91
N THR A 54 -1.38 7.16 -1.05
CA THR A 54 0.05 7.42 -1.18
C THR A 54 0.84 6.14 -0.96
N LEU A 55 1.84 5.92 -1.80
CA LEU A 55 2.92 4.97 -1.57
C LEU A 55 4.13 5.74 -1.06
N LYS A 56 4.62 5.39 0.12
CA LYS A 56 5.90 5.86 0.64
C LYS A 56 6.93 4.77 0.50
N ILE A 57 8.06 5.09 -0.11
CA ILE A 57 9.25 4.23 -0.16
C ILE A 57 10.36 5.00 0.58
N PRO A 58 10.84 4.50 1.74
CA PRO A 58 11.93 5.14 2.48
C PRO A 58 13.13 5.44 1.57
N GLU A 59 13.76 6.60 1.77
CA GLU A 59 14.92 7.08 1.00
C GLU A 59 14.68 7.37 -0.49
N VAL A 60 13.50 7.02 -1.04
CA VAL A 60 13.15 7.25 -2.44
C VAL A 60 12.12 8.37 -2.58
N GLY A 61 11.02 8.33 -1.83
CA GLY A 61 10.00 9.37 -1.89
C GLY A 61 8.59 8.95 -1.51
N VAL A 62 7.63 9.84 -1.80
CA VAL A 62 6.20 9.62 -1.62
C VAL A 62 5.51 9.86 -2.95
N PHE A 63 4.70 8.90 -3.38
CA PHE A 63 4.06 8.87 -4.69
C PHE A 63 2.55 8.81 -4.53
N PRO A 64 1.78 9.58 -5.31
CA PRO A 64 0.34 9.45 -5.34
C PRO A 64 -0.06 8.11 -5.94
N LEU A 65 -1.08 7.48 -5.37
CA LEU A 65 -1.73 6.29 -5.91
C LEU A 65 -3.15 6.64 -6.35
N VAL A 66 -3.49 6.23 -7.56
CA VAL A 66 -4.87 6.20 -8.05
C VAL A 66 -5.29 4.74 -8.10
N CYS A 67 -6.39 4.40 -7.44
CA CYS A 67 -6.95 3.06 -7.51
C CYS A 67 -8.02 3.06 -8.59
N GLU A 68 -7.82 2.26 -9.63
CA GLU A 68 -8.85 1.98 -10.61
C GLU A 68 -9.69 0.81 -10.08
N GLY A 69 -11.01 0.99 -10.09
CA GLY A 69 -11.95 -0.10 -9.78
C GLY A 69 -11.83 -1.23 -10.82
N PRO A 70 -12.36 -2.42 -10.51
CA PRO A 70 -12.47 -3.50 -11.49
C PRO A 70 -13.37 -3.13 -12.68
#